data_AF-A0A2N5MH11-F1
#
_entry.id   AF-A0A2N5MH11-F1
#
_cell.length_a   1.000
_cell.length_b   1.000
_cell.length_c   1.000
_cell.angle_alpha   90.00
_cell.angle_beta   90.00
_cell.angle_gamma   90.00
#
_symmetry.space_group_name_H-M   'P 1'
#
loop_
_entity.id
_entity.type
_entity.pdbx_description
1 polymer ?
#
loop_
_entity_poly.entity_id
_entity_poly.type
_entity_poly.pdbx_seq_one_letter_code
_entity_poly.pdbx_strand_id
1 'polypeptide(L)'
;MTTSISKDSILHSLNTQINKLAIEYEQRIKGLLEENASLKTQLLESRNQIELLSNSLLEMEEKAQKVVVAGGNIVNTSNPSEEISGLLCQLDYHRNHQSFVNSYVEIEKLNNYESSLLDETRIGLIKHYFLDMFLYNPSNPNEMNHTYNAVLSFIKRYIQSHELTNFLRKNENLLNEKILDSGVPQLVTNLARIYFVFNLNEILMRYLDKVIDRWSAFDSTIDKKDFIRLIWLSFYLSKDKKLLHKLKTASLYLKEPDPDIRLYNIIAEVFSKGKINKSDNDNIQKAKEKVTFLDSIEIDKLYKSLNKRIRKLGVKSVVKGSDKKSINNSNNSDNLRKIWYLTKLNSNERILPDTRKMLQPEWIYLAVFKDVYLKKEQGYVLIQALSDQKQGKAYITPGLIEELRKKVGEKWVDIRAYQGEDKIEKTLTKTDLNQNVFVWPSTELKGEKIEEIISFNEESELKKLGYQITGSTKEKRWKILEIAVRQLGLKKVAYTIAQNVKLRKGQKNGEKKFSYAIGEWEYDLAKLKLAYYKNNFTWPTTRLK
;
A
#
# COMPACT_ATOMS: atom_id res chain seq x y z
N MET A 1 -14.15 50.57 33.41
CA MET A 1 -12.66 50.56 33.42
C MET A 1 -12.20 49.26 32.79
N THR A 2 -11.86 49.28 31.50
CA THR A 2 -11.29 48.13 30.78
C THR A 2 -9.80 48.10 31.03
N THR A 3 -9.34 47.18 31.87
CA THR A 3 -7.92 46.94 32.10
C THR A 3 -7.31 46.37 30.81
N SER A 4 -6.53 47.22 30.14
CA SER A 4 -5.70 46.83 29.00
C SER A 4 -4.66 45.82 29.49
N ILE A 5 -4.86 44.53 29.16
CA ILE A 5 -3.85 43.51 29.38
C ILE A 5 -2.72 43.79 28.36
N SER A 6 -1.56 44.20 28.85
CA SER A 6 -0.40 44.44 28.00
C SER A 6 0.00 43.16 27.26
N LYS A 7 0.34 43.30 25.97
CA LYS A 7 0.89 42.24 25.11
C LYS A 7 2.08 41.52 25.76
N ASP A 8 2.88 42.23 26.53
CA ASP A 8 4.05 41.68 27.22
C ASP A 8 3.66 40.70 28.34
N SER A 9 2.53 40.93 29.01
CA SER A 9 1.99 40.02 30.04
C SER A 9 1.55 38.69 29.43
N ILE A 10 0.92 38.74 28.25
CA ILE A 10 0.50 37.54 27.51
C ILE A 10 1.73 36.75 27.03
N LEU A 11 2.74 37.44 26.46
CA LEU A 11 3.97 36.79 26.00
C LEU A 11 4.75 36.15 27.15
N HIS A 12 4.83 36.82 28.30
CA HIS A 12 5.49 36.28 29.49
C HIS A 12 4.76 35.03 30.03
N SER A 13 3.43 35.06 30.08
CA SER A 13 2.60 33.91 30.48
C SER A 13 2.79 32.72 29.53
N LEU A 14 2.75 32.95 28.21
CA LEU A 14 2.99 31.91 27.21
C LEU A 14 4.40 31.31 27.32
N ASN A 15 5.43 32.15 27.49
CA ASN A 15 6.80 31.67 27.62
C ASN A 15 6.98 30.80 28.88
N THR A 16 6.31 31.18 29.97
CA THR A 16 6.30 30.39 31.21
C THR A 16 5.64 29.03 31.01
N GLN A 17 4.51 28.97 30.30
CA GLN A 17 3.82 27.71 29.99
C GLN A 17 4.64 26.82 29.04
N ILE A 18 5.29 27.40 28.03
CA ILE A 18 6.16 26.67 27.11
C ILE A 18 7.36 26.07 27.84
N ASN A 19 8.01 26.85 28.71
CA ASN A 19 9.15 26.35 29.50
C ASN A 19 8.73 25.24 30.47
N LYS A 20 7.56 25.37 31.10
CA LYS A 20 7.01 24.31 31.95
C LYS A 20 6.80 23.01 31.16
N LEU A 21 6.17 23.10 29.99
CA LEU A 21 5.98 21.94 29.11
C LEU A 21 7.30 21.34 28.64
N ALA A 22 8.30 22.17 28.29
CA ALA A 22 9.62 21.70 27.88
C ALA A 22 10.29 20.86 28.98
N ILE A 23 10.26 21.34 30.24
CA ILE A 23 10.81 20.61 31.39
C ILE A 23 10.07 19.28 31.61
N GLU A 24 8.74 19.26 31.52
CA GLU A 24 7.94 18.04 31.66
C GLU A 24 8.30 17.00 30.58
N TYR A 25 8.49 17.44 29.33
CA TYR A 25 8.91 16.56 28.23
C TYR A 25 10.35 16.06 28.40
N GLU A 26 11.29 16.92 28.83
CA GLU A 26 12.67 16.51 29.10
C GLU A 26 12.75 15.45 30.20
N GLN A 27 11.99 15.63 31.29
CA GLN A 27 11.89 14.63 32.36
C GLN A 27 11.30 13.32 31.86
N ARG A 28 10.25 13.38 31.04
CA ARG A 28 9.64 12.17 30.43
C ARG A 28 10.60 11.45 29.50
N ILE A 29 11.35 12.18 28.67
CA ILE A 29 12.36 11.60 27.78
C ILE A 29 13.45 10.91 28.61
N LYS A 30 13.92 11.56 29.68
CA LYS A 30 14.91 10.98 30.58
C LYS A 30 14.42 9.68 31.22
N GLY A 31 13.19 9.66 31.74
CA GLY A 31 12.59 8.44 32.31
C GLY A 31 12.48 7.29 31.30
N LEU A 32 12.08 7.59 30.05
CA LEU A 32 12.02 6.59 28.98
C LEU A 32 13.41 6.07 28.58
N LEU A 33 14.46 6.91 28.63
CA LEU A 33 15.83 6.47 28.36
C LEU A 33 16.36 5.53 29.45
N GLU A 34 16.07 5.82 30.71
CA GLU A 34 16.43 4.96 31.85
C GLU A 34 15.68 3.61 31.79
N GLU A 35 14.38 3.64 31.48
CA GLU A 35 13.57 2.43 31.28
C GLU A 35 14.11 1.57 30.13
N ASN A 36 14.44 2.19 28.99
CA ASN A 36 14.98 1.49 27.82
C ASN A 36 16.39 0.91 28.10
N ALA A 37 17.22 1.59 28.90
CA ALA A 37 18.49 1.05 29.36
C ALA A 37 18.30 -0.18 30.26
N SER A 38 17.34 -0.13 31.20
CA SER A 38 16.98 -1.26 32.07
C SER A 38 16.49 -2.47 31.25
N LEU A 39 15.58 -2.25 30.30
CA LEU A 39 15.08 -3.30 29.41
C LEU A 39 16.18 -3.92 28.54
N LYS A 40 17.16 -3.14 28.08
CA LYS A 40 18.33 -3.67 27.35
C LYS A 40 19.18 -4.59 28.22
N THR A 41 19.37 -4.25 29.49
CA THR A 41 20.09 -5.11 30.45
C THR A 41 19.33 -6.42 30.67
N GLN A 42 18.02 -6.36 30.91
CA GLN A 42 17.18 -7.55 31.09
C GLN A 42 17.18 -8.46 29.84
N LEU A 43 17.15 -7.87 28.64
CA LEU A 43 17.27 -8.62 27.39
C LEU A 43 18.63 -9.30 27.22
N LEU A 44 19.72 -8.65 27.65
CA LEU A 44 21.06 -9.23 27.61
C LEU A 44 21.18 -10.40 28.60
N GLU A 45 20.65 -10.24 29.81
CA GLU A 45 20.60 -11.32 30.81
C GLU A 45 19.78 -12.51 30.30
N SER A 46 18.62 -12.26 29.71
CA SER A 46 17.78 -13.31 29.11
C SER A 46 18.49 -14.03 27.96
N ARG A 47 19.23 -13.31 27.11
CA ARG A 47 20.05 -13.92 26.05
C ARG A 47 21.14 -14.82 26.61
N ASN A 48 21.84 -14.38 27.64
CA ASN A 48 22.88 -15.18 28.29
C ASN A 48 22.30 -16.45 28.92
N GLN A 49 21.09 -16.37 29.51
CA GLN A 49 20.38 -17.54 30.03
C GLN A 49 19.98 -18.53 28.92
N ILE A 50 19.47 -18.03 27.78
CA ILE A 50 19.14 -18.86 26.62
C ILE A 50 20.39 -19.54 26.07
N GLU A 51 21.51 -18.84 25.97
CA GLU A 51 22.79 -19.41 25.51
C GLU A 51 23.29 -20.51 26.46
N LEU A 52 23.19 -20.29 27.77
CA LEU A 52 23.57 -21.27 28.78
C LEU A 52 22.68 -22.53 28.72
N LEU A 53 21.37 -22.36 28.56
CA LEU A 53 20.43 -23.47 28.36
C LEU A 53 20.70 -24.22 27.04
N SER A 54 20.99 -23.50 25.96
CA SER A 54 21.32 -24.10 24.67
C SER A 54 22.61 -24.93 24.73
N ASN A 55 23.63 -24.47 25.44
CA ASN A 55 24.87 -25.23 25.64
C ASN A 55 24.63 -26.47 26.52
N SER A 56 23.83 -26.35 27.57
CA SER A 56 23.44 -27.50 28.40
C SER A 56 22.66 -28.56 27.62
N LEU A 57 21.79 -28.14 26.70
CA LEU A 57 21.08 -29.05 25.79
C LEU A 57 22.04 -29.79 24.85
N LEU A 58 23.00 -29.10 24.24
CA LEU A 58 24.01 -29.73 23.39
C LEU A 58 24.85 -30.77 24.15
N GLU A 59 25.24 -30.47 25.39
CA GLU A 59 25.95 -31.44 26.24
C GLU A 59 25.10 -32.68 26.56
N MET A 60 23.79 -32.51 26.77
CA MET A 60 22.87 -33.62 26.99
C MET A 60 22.67 -34.46 25.73
N GLU A 61 22.57 -33.83 24.56
CA GLU A 61 22.50 -34.54 23.27
C GLU A 61 23.77 -35.35 23.01
N GLU A 62 24.95 -34.79 23.26
CA GLU A 62 26.21 -35.53 23.13
C GLU A 62 26.28 -36.72 24.09
N LYS A 63 25.81 -36.56 25.34
CA LYS A 63 25.74 -37.66 26.33
C LYS A 63 24.78 -38.75 25.85
N ALA A 64 23.61 -38.39 25.35
CA ALA A 64 22.64 -39.33 24.81
C ALA A 64 23.20 -40.11 23.60
N GLN A 65 23.89 -39.43 22.67
CA GLN A 65 24.53 -40.08 21.53
C GLN A 65 25.64 -41.06 21.95
N LYS A 66 26.45 -40.71 22.96
CA LYS A 66 27.50 -41.60 23.50
C LYS A 66 26.92 -42.89 24.11
N VAL A 67 25.75 -42.82 24.75
CA VAL A 67 25.06 -44.01 25.28
C VAL A 67 24.59 -44.94 24.16
N VAL A 68 24.14 -44.39 23.02
CA VAL A 68 23.71 -45.18 21.86
C VAL A 68 24.88 -45.92 21.18
N VAL A 69 26.07 -45.33 21.15
CA VAL A 69 27.26 -45.93 20.47
C VAL A 69 27.96 -46.99 21.33
N ALA A 70 27.89 -46.90 22.66
CA ALA A 70 28.51 -47.86 23.57
C ALA A 70 27.74 -49.21 23.68
N GLY A 71 26.48 -49.24 23.23
CA GLY A 71 25.60 -50.41 23.28
C GLY A 71 25.56 -51.22 21.98
N GLY A 72 26.70 -51.71 21.50
CA GLY A 72 26.78 -52.66 20.37
C GLY A 72 26.17 -54.05 20.65
N ASN A 73 25.72 -54.30 21.89
CA ASN A 73 24.82 -55.39 22.23
C ASN A 73 23.46 -54.79 22.55
N ILE A 74 22.47 -55.08 21.70
CA ILE A 74 21.06 -54.71 21.90
C ILE A 74 20.55 -55.47 23.13
N VAL A 75 20.80 -54.92 24.32
CA VAL A 75 20.00 -55.26 25.48
C VAL A 75 18.66 -54.57 25.24
N ASN A 76 17.61 -55.36 25.03
CA ASN A 76 16.22 -54.92 25.13
C ASN A 76 15.96 -54.42 26.55
N THR A 77 16.46 -53.22 26.89
CA THR A 77 15.95 -52.48 28.04
C THR A 77 14.62 -51.91 27.59
N SER A 78 13.57 -52.63 27.96
CA SER A 78 12.17 -52.23 27.89
C SER A 78 11.99 -50.76 28.28
N ASN A 79 11.35 -50.02 27.37
CA ASN A 79 10.96 -48.61 27.45
C ASN A 79 12.12 -47.60 27.50
N PRO A 80 12.31 -46.74 26.47
CA PRO A 80 12.99 -45.47 26.72
C PRO A 80 12.27 -44.81 27.89
N SER A 81 12.99 -44.54 28.98
CA SER A 81 12.41 -44.02 30.22
C SER A 81 11.56 -42.80 29.87
N GLU A 82 10.43 -42.62 30.57
CA GLU A 82 9.54 -41.46 30.43
C GLU A 82 10.32 -40.12 30.42
N GLU A 83 11.49 -40.12 31.05
CA GLU A 83 12.47 -39.03 31.08
C GLU A 83 13.01 -38.65 29.69
N ILE A 84 13.37 -39.61 28.83
CA ILE A 84 13.84 -39.34 27.45
C ILE A 84 12.68 -38.80 26.60
N SER A 85 11.48 -39.38 26.73
CA SER A 85 10.30 -38.89 26.04
C SER A 85 9.91 -37.48 26.49
N GLY A 86 10.06 -37.18 27.79
CA GLY A 86 9.86 -35.85 28.36
C GLY A 86 10.87 -34.83 27.81
N LEU A 87 12.15 -35.20 27.74
CA LEU A 87 13.22 -34.35 27.20
C LEU A 87 13.04 -34.08 25.69
N LEU A 88 12.67 -35.09 24.90
CA LEU A 88 12.38 -34.90 23.48
C LEU A 88 11.16 -33.98 23.26
N CYS A 89 10.12 -34.12 24.07
CA CYS A 89 8.96 -33.23 24.02
C CYS A 89 9.33 -31.78 24.40
N GLN A 90 10.20 -31.60 25.40
CA GLN A 90 10.74 -30.28 25.78
C GLN A 90 11.62 -29.69 24.67
N LEU A 91 12.47 -30.49 24.03
CA LEU A 91 13.31 -30.07 22.90
C LEU A 91 12.48 -29.64 21.70
N ASP A 92 11.46 -30.42 21.33
CA ASP A 92 10.53 -30.06 20.26
C ASP A 92 9.76 -28.78 20.61
N TYR A 93 9.32 -28.63 21.85
CA TYR A 93 8.70 -27.40 22.33
C TYR A 93 9.64 -26.19 22.20
N HIS A 94 10.88 -26.30 22.66
CA HIS A 94 11.86 -25.21 22.58
C HIS A 94 12.24 -24.86 21.14
N ARG A 95 12.44 -25.86 20.28
CA ARG A 95 12.75 -25.65 18.86
C ARG A 95 11.60 -24.95 18.13
N ASN A 96 10.38 -25.39 18.39
CA ASN A 96 9.18 -24.77 17.83
C ASN A 96 8.96 -23.36 18.38
N HIS A 97 9.19 -23.14 19.67
CA HIS A 97 9.13 -21.82 20.30
C HIS A 97 10.15 -20.86 19.72
N GLN A 98 11.40 -21.28 19.53
CA GLN A 98 12.44 -20.43 18.94
C GLN A 98 12.12 -20.07 17.49
N SER A 99 11.63 -21.04 16.71
CA SER A 99 11.18 -20.80 15.33
C SER A 99 10.01 -19.81 15.28
N PHE A 100 9.06 -19.94 16.21
CA PHE A 100 7.94 -19.01 16.38
C PHE A 100 8.42 -17.60 16.73
N VAL A 101 9.30 -17.45 17.73
CA VAL A 101 9.84 -16.15 18.16
C VAL A 101 10.57 -15.47 17.01
N ASN A 102 11.39 -16.21 16.26
CA ASN A 102 12.09 -15.68 15.10
C ASN A 102 11.10 -15.21 14.01
N SER A 103 10.08 -16.02 13.72
CA SER A 103 9.03 -15.68 12.75
C SER A 103 8.26 -14.42 13.16
N TYR A 104 7.94 -14.32 14.45
CA TYR A 104 7.24 -13.17 15.03
C TYR A 104 8.08 -11.88 14.92
N VAL A 105 9.35 -11.94 15.30
CA VAL A 105 10.28 -10.79 15.21
C VAL A 105 10.45 -10.33 13.77
N GLU A 106 10.55 -11.25 12.81
CA GLU A 106 10.63 -10.89 11.39
C GLU A 106 9.34 -10.23 10.88
N ILE A 107 8.17 -10.72 11.30
CA ILE A 107 6.88 -10.10 10.94
C ILE A 107 6.77 -8.69 11.53
N GLU A 108 7.20 -8.48 12.77
CA GLU A 108 7.22 -7.15 13.38
C GLU A 108 8.18 -6.19 12.68
N LYS A 109 9.37 -6.66 12.28
CA LYS A 109 10.28 -5.86 11.44
C LYS A 109 9.59 -5.49 10.13
N LEU A 110 8.94 -6.45 9.47
CA LEU A 110 8.21 -6.25 8.22
C LEU A 110 7.01 -5.30 8.38
N ASN A 111 6.33 -5.32 9.52
CA ASN A 111 5.30 -4.36 9.89
C ASN A 111 5.84 -2.92 10.08
N ASN A 112 7.15 -2.73 10.19
CA ASN A 112 7.74 -1.40 10.29
C ASN A 112 8.34 -0.88 8.97
N TYR A 113 8.45 -1.73 7.94
CA TYR A 113 8.92 -1.30 6.61
C TYR A 113 7.81 -0.62 5.79
N GLU A 114 8.19 0.37 4.97
CA GLU A 114 7.29 1.00 4.00
C GLU A 114 6.83 -0.02 2.94
N SER A 115 5.54 0.04 2.59
CA SER A 115 4.85 -0.95 1.75
C SER A 115 5.37 -1.06 0.31
N SER A 116 6.16 -0.10 -0.16
CA SER A 116 6.68 0.00 -1.53
C SER A 116 7.85 -0.95 -1.84
N LEU A 117 8.40 -1.65 -0.84
CA LEU A 117 9.70 -2.36 -0.94
C LEU A 117 9.61 -3.89 -0.79
N LEU A 118 8.44 -4.51 -0.82
CA LEU A 118 8.34 -5.98 -0.76
C LEU A 118 8.30 -6.59 -2.16
N ASP A 119 9.26 -7.46 -2.45
CA ASP A 119 9.26 -8.32 -3.63
C ASP A 119 8.52 -9.65 -3.37
N GLU A 120 8.29 -10.43 -4.42
CA GLU A 120 7.63 -11.75 -4.35
C GLU A 120 8.37 -12.70 -3.39
N THR A 121 9.70 -12.59 -3.31
CA THR A 121 10.55 -13.38 -2.40
C THR A 121 10.15 -13.17 -0.95
N ARG A 122 9.98 -11.91 -0.53
CA ARG A 122 9.56 -11.57 0.84
C ARG A 122 8.14 -12.07 1.12
N ILE A 123 7.21 -11.95 0.17
CA ILE A 123 5.85 -12.51 0.33
C ILE A 123 5.91 -14.03 0.52
N GLY A 124 6.81 -14.73 -0.19
CA GLY A 124 7.10 -16.15 0.01
C GLY A 124 7.53 -16.49 1.43
N LEU A 125 8.55 -15.79 1.96
CA LEU A 125 9.04 -15.96 3.34
C LEU A 125 7.94 -15.69 4.36
N ILE A 126 7.15 -14.65 4.13
CA ILE A 126 6.04 -14.27 5.00
C ILE A 126 4.98 -15.37 5.06
N LYS A 127 4.63 -16.00 3.93
CA LYS A 127 3.69 -17.13 3.93
C LYS A 127 4.22 -18.29 4.77
N HIS A 128 5.52 -18.54 4.72
CA HIS A 128 6.16 -19.58 5.53
C HIS A 128 6.03 -19.25 7.01
N TYR A 129 6.43 -18.03 7.42
CA TYR A 129 6.28 -17.57 8.80
C TYR A 129 4.82 -17.59 9.27
N PHE A 130 3.87 -17.26 8.39
CA PHE A 130 2.45 -17.36 8.74
C PHE A 130 2.01 -18.79 9.04
N LEU A 131 2.39 -19.76 8.20
CA LEU A 131 2.06 -21.15 8.48
C LEU A 131 2.70 -21.60 9.77
N ASP A 132 3.97 -21.30 9.98
CA ASP A 132 4.68 -21.70 11.19
C ASP A 132 4.02 -21.12 12.44
N MET A 133 3.59 -19.85 12.40
CA MET A 133 2.92 -19.23 13.54
C MET A 133 1.47 -19.69 13.78
N PHE A 134 0.75 -20.13 12.75
CA PHE A 134 -0.60 -20.70 12.93
C PHE A 134 -0.57 -22.19 13.28
N LEU A 135 0.49 -22.90 12.89
CA LEU A 135 0.72 -24.28 13.29
C LEU A 135 1.25 -24.35 14.72
N TYR A 136 2.05 -23.36 15.14
CA TYR A 136 2.45 -23.22 16.52
C TYR A 136 1.27 -22.79 17.39
N ASN A 137 1.01 -23.53 18.47
CA ASN A 137 0.06 -23.15 19.51
C ASN A 137 0.87 -22.66 20.71
N PRO A 138 1.06 -21.34 20.91
CA PRO A 138 1.69 -20.86 22.12
C PRO A 138 0.89 -21.32 23.34
N SER A 139 1.58 -21.76 24.39
CA SER A 139 0.95 -22.09 25.67
C SER A 139 0.26 -20.88 26.30
N ASN A 140 0.69 -19.66 25.94
CA ASN A 140 0.15 -18.40 26.42
C ASN A 140 -0.89 -17.82 25.43
N PRO A 141 -2.18 -17.74 25.80
CA PRO A 141 -3.22 -17.17 24.93
C PRO A 141 -2.96 -15.72 24.53
N ASN A 142 -2.32 -14.91 25.38
CA ASN A 142 -2.06 -13.51 25.07
C ASN A 142 -1.00 -13.35 23.98
N GLU A 143 0.06 -14.16 24.02
CA GLU A 143 1.08 -14.20 22.97
C GLU A 143 0.46 -14.67 21.65
N MET A 144 -0.36 -15.72 21.69
CA MET A 144 -1.09 -16.19 20.52
C MET A 144 -1.95 -15.10 19.89
N ASN A 145 -2.72 -14.37 20.72
CA ASN A 145 -3.58 -13.30 20.25
C ASN A 145 -2.79 -12.13 19.65
N HIS A 146 -1.68 -11.76 20.30
CA HIS A 146 -0.79 -10.71 19.82
C HIS A 146 -0.20 -11.07 18.46
N THR A 147 0.29 -12.30 18.33
CA THR A 147 0.83 -12.82 17.09
C THR A 147 -0.22 -12.86 15.99
N TYR A 148 -1.40 -13.42 16.24
CA TYR A 148 -2.49 -13.40 15.25
C TYR A 148 -2.85 -11.98 14.82
N ASN A 149 -2.88 -11.02 15.74
CA ASN A 149 -3.17 -9.64 15.39
C ASN A 149 -2.07 -9.01 14.51
N ALA A 150 -0.80 -9.27 14.81
CA ALA A 150 0.34 -8.84 14.00
C ALA A 150 0.25 -9.40 12.57
N VAL A 151 -0.10 -10.68 12.44
CA VAL A 151 -0.34 -11.34 11.15
C VAL A 151 -1.46 -10.69 10.36
N LEU A 152 -2.65 -10.57 10.97
CA LEU A 152 -3.81 -10.04 10.28
C LEU A 152 -3.58 -8.57 9.89
N SER A 153 -2.88 -7.80 10.74
CA SER A 153 -2.48 -6.43 10.45
C SER A 153 -1.52 -6.35 9.26
N PHE A 154 -0.57 -7.27 9.17
CA PHE A 154 0.32 -7.37 8.03
C PHE A 154 -0.47 -7.66 6.74
N ILE A 155 -1.31 -8.70 6.72
CA ILE A 155 -2.08 -9.11 5.53
C ILE A 155 -2.92 -7.94 4.99
N LYS A 156 -3.52 -7.14 5.89
CA LYS A 156 -4.31 -5.97 5.52
C LYS A 156 -3.53 -4.88 4.77
N ARG A 157 -2.21 -4.83 4.86
CA ARG A 157 -1.40 -3.82 4.14
C ARG A 157 -1.20 -4.18 2.67
N TYR A 158 -1.34 -5.46 2.32
CA TYR A 158 -1.05 -5.99 0.98
C TYR A 158 -2.32 -6.40 0.24
N ILE A 159 -3.32 -5.52 0.34
CA ILE A 159 -4.58 -5.62 -0.40
C ILE A 159 -4.24 -5.75 -1.89
N GLN A 160 -4.83 -6.72 -2.58
CA GLN A 160 -4.64 -7.05 -4.01
C GLN A 160 -3.45 -7.98 -4.36
N SER A 161 -2.67 -8.46 -3.39
CA SER A 161 -1.68 -9.51 -3.70
C SER A 161 -2.37 -10.81 -4.14
N HIS A 162 -2.13 -11.24 -5.39
CA HIS A 162 -2.67 -12.50 -5.92
C HIS A 162 -2.18 -13.70 -5.11
N GLU A 163 -0.92 -13.65 -4.70
CA GLU A 163 -0.26 -14.63 -3.86
C GLU A 163 -0.89 -14.78 -2.47
N LEU A 164 -1.18 -13.67 -1.79
CA LEU A 164 -1.89 -13.70 -0.50
C LEU A 164 -3.33 -14.15 -0.68
N THR A 165 -3.98 -13.79 -1.79
CA THR A 165 -5.33 -14.27 -2.12
C THR A 165 -5.35 -15.80 -2.22
N ASN A 166 -4.38 -16.39 -2.93
CA ASN A 166 -4.26 -17.84 -3.07
C ASN A 166 -3.92 -18.52 -1.73
N PHE A 167 -3.05 -17.88 -0.93
CA PHE A 167 -2.73 -18.35 0.42
C PHE A 167 -3.97 -18.41 1.32
N LEU A 168 -4.77 -17.34 1.36
CA LEU A 168 -5.99 -17.26 2.16
C LEU A 168 -7.01 -18.32 1.72
N ARG A 169 -7.15 -18.57 0.41
CA ARG A 169 -8.00 -19.63 -0.14
C ARG A 169 -7.54 -21.02 0.28
N LYS A 170 -6.25 -21.30 0.16
CA LYS A 170 -5.67 -22.61 0.48
C LYS A 170 -5.79 -22.96 1.97
N ASN A 171 -5.70 -21.95 2.84
CA ASN A 171 -5.62 -22.13 4.28
C ASN A 171 -6.88 -21.68 5.04
N GLU A 172 -8.01 -21.45 4.35
CA GLU A 172 -9.21 -20.86 4.96
C GLU A 172 -9.70 -21.63 6.19
N ASN A 173 -9.68 -22.97 6.15
CA ASN A 173 -10.23 -23.78 7.24
C ASN A 173 -9.36 -23.65 8.50
N LEU A 174 -8.04 -23.74 8.33
CA LEU A 174 -7.08 -23.59 9.42
C LEU A 174 -7.20 -22.20 10.06
N LEU A 175 -7.19 -21.14 9.25
CA LEU A 175 -7.32 -19.77 9.72
C LEU A 175 -8.64 -19.55 10.46
N ASN A 176 -9.74 -20.04 9.90
CA ASN A 176 -11.05 -19.89 10.48
C ASN A 176 -11.16 -20.57 11.85
N GLU A 177 -10.73 -21.83 11.98
CA GLU A 177 -10.78 -22.54 13.27
C GLU A 177 -9.87 -21.87 14.30
N LYS A 178 -8.60 -21.60 13.97
CA LYS A 178 -7.65 -20.97 14.91
C LYS A 178 -8.12 -19.60 15.43
N ILE A 179 -8.66 -18.77 14.55
CA ILE A 179 -9.15 -17.44 14.95
C ILE A 179 -10.46 -17.55 15.74
N LEU A 180 -11.37 -18.47 15.40
CA LEU A 180 -12.60 -18.67 16.17
C LEU A 180 -12.31 -19.27 17.57
N ASP A 181 -11.37 -20.20 17.65
CA ASP A 181 -10.97 -20.88 18.90
C ASP A 181 -10.25 -19.92 19.85
N SER A 182 -9.66 -18.83 19.34
CA SER A 182 -9.08 -17.78 20.19
C SER A 182 -10.12 -17.10 21.10
N GLY A 183 -11.40 -17.11 20.71
CA GLY A 183 -12.46 -16.43 21.45
C GLY A 183 -12.37 -14.90 21.42
N VAL A 184 -11.41 -14.30 20.70
CA VAL A 184 -11.19 -12.85 20.71
C VAL A 184 -11.97 -12.15 19.59
N PRO A 185 -12.99 -11.33 19.90
CA PRO A 185 -13.85 -10.70 18.88
C PRO A 185 -13.11 -9.82 17.87
N GLN A 186 -12.04 -9.15 18.32
CA GLN A 186 -11.19 -8.32 17.46
C GLN A 186 -10.49 -9.13 16.36
N LEU A 187 -9.96 -10.31 16.69
CA LEU A 187 -9.34 -11.20 15.71
C LEU A 187 -10.38 -11.74 14.73
N VAL A 188 -11.55 -12.13 15.26
CA VAL A 188 -12.67 -12.63 14.45
C VAL A 188 -13.09 -11.59 13.41
N THR A 189 -13.27 -10.34 13.85
CA THR A 189 -13.64 -9.22 13.00
C THR A 189 -12.53 -8.88 12.01
N ASN A 190 -11.27 -8.90 12.44
CA ASN A 190 -10.12 -8.60 11.58
C ASN A 190 -9.99 -9.60 10.42
N LEU A 191 -10.20 -10.89 10.67
CA LEU A 191 -10.18 -11.91 9.61
C LEU A 191 -11.35 -11.74 8.64
N ALA A 192 -12.57 -11.47 9.15
CA ALA A 192 -13.73 -11.18 8.31
C ALA A 192 -13.46 -9.99 7.37
N ARG A 193 -12.85 -8.91 7.89
CA ARG A 193 -12.46 -7.74 7.10
C ARG A 193 -11.46 -8.09 6.01
N ILE A 194 -10.46 -8.94 6.30
CA ILE A 194 -9.50 -9.40 5.29
C ILE A 194 -10.22 -10.12 4.15
N TYR A 195 -11.09 -11.09 4.44
CA TYR A 195 -11.82 -11.78 3.38
C TYR A 195 -12.67 -10.81 2.54
N PHE A 196 -13.31 -9.83 3.18
CA PHE A 196 -14.08 -8.80 2.50
C PHE A 196 -13.21 -7.92 1.58
N VAL A 197 -12.08 -7.44 2.09
CA VAL A 197 -11.14 -6.56 1.36
C VAL A 197 -10.47 -7.30 0.21
N PHE A 198 -10.23 -8.61 0.31
CA PHE A 198 -9.70 -9.45 -0.77
C PHE A 198 -10.77 -9.99 -1.74
N ASN A 199 -12.04 -9.58 -1.61
CA ASN A 199 -13.17 -10.07 -2.41
C ASN A 199 -13.38 -11.59 -2.34
N LEU A 200 -13.08 -12.20 -1.19
CA LEU A 200 -13.26 -13.62 -0.92
C LEU A 200 -14.66 -13.89 -0.36
N ASN A 201 -15.70 -13.48 -1.09
CA ASN A 201 -17.08 -13.44 -0.60
C ASN A 201 -17.62 -14.82 -0.17
N GLU A 202 -17.28 -15.88 -0.89
CA GLU A 202 -17.69 -17.25 -0.53
C GLU A 202 -17.06 -17.71 0.79
N ILE A 203 -15.79 -17.39 0.99
CA ILE A 203 -15.05 -17.70 2.22
C ILE A 203 -15.63 -16.90 3.38
N LEU A 204 -15.81 -15.59 3.18
CA LEU A 204 -16.43 -14.71 4.17
C LEU A 204 -17.82 -15.20 4.57
N MET A 205 -18.63 -15.66 3.62
CA MET A 205 -19.96 -16.20 3.90
C MET A 205 -19.90 -17.42 4.82
N ARG A 206 -19.08 -18.42 4.49
CA ARG A 206 -18.89 -19.61 5.34
C ARG A 206 -18.33 -19.23 6.71
N TYR A 207 -17.39 -18.30 6.75
CA TYR A 207 -16.78 -17.83 7.98
C TYR A 207 -17.81 -17.14 8.89
N LEU A 208 -18.63 -16.23 8.35
CA LEU A 208 -19.69 -15.57 9.13
C LEU A 208 -20.75 -16.57 9.62
N ASP A 209 -21.08 -17.60 8.84
CA ASP A 209 -21.97 -18.67 9.32
C ASP A 209 -21.40 -19.34 10.59
N LYS A 210 -20.10 -19.67 10.60
CA LYS A 210 -19.41 -20.22 11.78
C LYS A 210 -19.38 -19.24 12.96
N VAL A 211 -19.11 -17.95 12.70
CA VAL A 211 -19.14 -16.90 13.73
C VAL A 211 -20.53 -16.82 14.38
N ILE A 212 -21.59 -16.84 13.57
CA ILE A 212 -22.98 -16.79 14.05
C ILE A 212 -23.37 -18.06 14.82
N ASP A 213 -22.89 -19.22 14.39
CA ASP A 213 -23.17 -20.49 15.07
C ASP A 213 -22.47 -20.55 16.44
N ARG A 214 -21.29 -19.92 16.57
CA ARG A 214 -20.53 -19.77 17.83
C ARG A 214 -20.79 -18.44 18.55
N TRP A 215 -21.84 -17.69 18.19
CA TRP A 215 -22.05 -16.32 18.69
C TRP A 215 -22.07 -16.19 20.22
N SER A 216 -22.54 -17.22 20.94
CA SER A 216 -22.60 -17.21 22.40
C SER A 216 -21.24 -17.03 23.08
N ALA A 217 -20.13 -17.40 22.43
CA ALA A 217 -18.79 -17.15 22.95
C ALA A 217 -18.36 -15.68 22.86
N PHE A 218 -18.98 -14.89 21.98
CA PHE A 218 -18.60 -13.51 21.70
C PHE A 218 -19.60 -12.48 22.25
N ASP A 219 -20.88 -12.85 22.41
CA ASP A 219 -21.98 -11.91 22.66
C ASP A 219 -21.75 -11.00 23.87
N SER A 220 -21.08 -11.48 24.92
CA SER A 220 -20.77 -10.70 26.13
C SER A 220 -19.42 -9.99 26.11
N THR A 221 -18.50 -10.37 25.23
CA THR A 221 -17.12 -9.85 25.19
C THR A 221 -16.86 -8.95 23.99
N ILE A 222 -17.74 -8.97 22.98
CA ILE A 222 -17.63 -8.16 21.78
C ILE A 222 -17.83 -6.69 22.11
N ASP A 223 -16.87 -5.86 21.72
CA ASP A 223 -17.03 -4.43 21.81
C ASP A 223 -17.98 -3.90 20.72
N LYS A 224 -18.48 -2.68 20.94
CA LYS A 224 -19.42 -2.03 20.02
C LYS A 224 -18.86 -1.91 18.59
N LYS A 225 -17.57 -1.61 18.45
CA LYS A 225 -16.92 -1.33 17.16
C LYS A 225 -16.83 -2.59 16.30
N ASP A 226 -16.47 -3.71 16.92
CA ASP A 226 -16.39 -5.00 16.27
C ASP A 226 -17.78 -5.56 15.96
N PHE A 227 -18.75 -5.34 16.87
CA PHE A 227 -20.16 -5.64 16.59
C PHE A 227 -20.69 -4.89 15.36
N ILE A 228 -20.47 -3.56 15.28
CA ILE A 228 -20.88 -2.73 14.13
C ILE A 228 -20.30 -3.29 12.83
N ARG A 229 -19.04 -3.72 12.83
CA ARG A 229 -18.42 -4.30 11.63
C ARG A 229 -19.02 -5.63 11.25
N LEU A 230 -19.21 -6.54 12.21
CA LEU A 230 -19.79 -7.84 11.94
C LEU A 230 -21.23 -7.73 11.43
N ILE A 231 -22.04 -6.79 11.94
CA ILE A 231 -23.40 -6.59 11.42
C ILE A 231 -23.38 -6.04 9.99
N TRP A 232 -22.47 -5.11 9.66
CA TRP A 232 -22.33 -4.60 8.30
C TRP A 232 -21.83 -5.66 7.30
N LEU A 233 -20.84 -6.46 7.69
CA LEU A 233 -20.33 -7.56 6.87
C LEU A 233 -21.40 -8.65 6.68
N SER A 234 -22.16 -8.95 7.73
CA SER A 234 -23.31 -9.86 7.65
C SER A 234 -24.38 -9.31 6.74
N PHE A 235 -24.71 -8.03 6.82
CA PHE A 235 -25.67 -7.37 5.95
C PHE A 235 -25.24 -7.41 4.48
N TYR A 236 -23.95 -7.15 4.22
CA TYR A 236 -23.37 -7.23 2.88
C TYR A 236 -23.60 -8.60 2.22
N LEU A 237 -23.58 -9.68 3.00
CA LEU A 237 -23.85 -11.05 2.56
C LEU A 237 -25.29 -11.55 2.87
N SER A 238 -26.19 -10.67 3.31
CA SER A 238 -27.58 -11.01 3.67
C SER A 238 -27.70 -12.07 4.79
N LYS A 239 -26.78 -12.04 5.75
CA LYS A 239 -26.71 -12.91 6.94
C LYS A 239 -27.07 -12.19 8.25
N ASP A 240 -27.27 -10.88 8.19
CA ASP A 240 -27.55 -10.04 9.35
C ASP A 240 -28.78 -10.49 10.14
N LYS A 241 -29.86 -10.94 9.49
CA LYS A 241 -31.02 -11.50 10.19
C LYS A 241 -30.69 -12.72 11.06
N LYS A 242 -29.81 -13.60 10.57
CA LYS A 242 -29.35 -14.79 11.32
C LYS A 242 -28.54 -14.36 12.55
N LEU A 243 -27.68 -13.35 12.39
CA LEU A 243 -26.91 -12.76 13.48
C LEU A 243 -27.82 -12.07 14.51
N LEU A 244 -28.76 -11.24 14.06
CA LEU A 244 -29.72 -10.51 14.92
C LEU A 244 -30.52 -11.45 15.83
N HIS A 245 -30.92 -12.63 15.32
CA HIS A 245 -31.63 -13.63 16.12
C HIS A 245 -30.76 -14.26 17.23
N LYS A 246 -29.43 -14.20 17.11
CA LYS A 246 -28.50 -14.76 18.11
C LYS A 246 -28.11 -13.76 19.20
N LEU A 247 -28.39 -12.47 19.01
CA LEU A 247 -27.99 -11.42 19.96
C LEU A 247 -28.76 -11.54 21.28
N LYS A 248 -28.05 -11.49 22.41
CA LYS A 248 -28.66 -11.25 23.72
C LYS A 248 -28.13 -9.93 24.26
N THR A 249 -26.85 -9.90 24.61
CA THR A 249 -26.19 -8.74 25.22
C THR A 249 -25.87 -7.66 24.19
N ALA A 250 -25.30 -8.03 23.03
CA ALA A 250 -24.93 -7.08 21.99
C ALA A 250 -26.14 -6.38 21.33
N SER A 251 -27.38 -6.83 21.59
CA SER A 251 -28.60 -6.16 21.16
C SER A 251 -28.74 -4.74 21.71
N LEU A 252 -28.07 -4.43 22.83
CA LEU A 252 -28.03 -3.09 23.41
C LEU A 252 -27.41 -2.07 22.46
N TYR A 253 -26.37 -2.45 21.71
CA TYR A 253 -25.72 -1.57 20.74
C TYR A 253 -26.64 -1.11 19.61
N LEU A 254 -27.68 -1.89 19.28
CA LEU A 254 -28.67 -1.52 18.26
C LEU A 254 -29.58 -0.38 18.70
N LYS A 255 -29.69 -0.14 20.01
CA LYS A 255 -30.53 0.91 20.61
C LYS A 255 -29.76 2.21 20.84
N GLU A 256 -28.44 2.17 20.80
CA GLU A 256 -27.62 3.35 21.03
C GLU A 256 -27.70 4.33 19.86
N PRO A 257 -27.59 5.66 20.12
CA PRO A 257 -27.61 6.69 19.10
C PRO A 257 -26.27 6.78 18.34
N ASP A 258 -25.79 5.65 17.82
CA ASP A 258 -24.56 5.56 17.05
C ASP A 258 -24.83 5.83 15.55
N PRO A 259 -24.05 6.69 14.88
CA PRO A 259 -24.26 6.99 13.46
C PRO A 259 -24.20 5.77 12.53
N ASP A 260 -23.28 4.83 12.80
CA ASP A 260 -23.07 3.65 11.96
C ASP A 260 -24.22 2.64 12.14
N ILE A 261 -24.70 2.45 13.38
CA ILE A 261 -25.90 1.65 13.68
C ILE A 261 -27.15 2.30 13.11
N ARG A 262 -27.29 3.62 13.24
CA ARG A 262 -28.43 4.35 12.68
C ARG A 262 -28.49 4.18 11.16
N LEU A 263 -27.35 4.29 10.48
CA LEU A 263 -27.29 4.03 9.04
C LEU A 263 -27.69 2.59 8.73
N TYR A 264 -27.17 1.62 9.48
CA TYR A 264 -27.54 0.20 9.32
C TYR A 264 -29.06 0.02 9.45
N ASN A 265 -29.68 0.55 10.50
CA ASN A 265 -31.12 0.43 10.75
C ASN A 265 -31.96 1.06 9.62
N ILE A 266 -31.61 2.26 9.16
CA ILE A 266 -32.29 2.92 8.04
C ILE A 266 -32.21 2.04 6.78
N ILE A 267 -31.02 1.51 6.48
CA ILE A 267 -30.82 0.66 5.31
C ILE A 267 -31.59 -0.65 5.45
N ALA A 268 -31.49 -1.34 6.59
CA ALA A 268 -32.19 -2.59 6.85
C ALA A 268 -33.72 -2.42 6.70
N GLU A 269 -34.27 -1.30 7.19
CA GLU A 269 -35.68 -0.95 7.05
C GLU A 269 -36.09 -0.71 5.58
N VAL A 270 -35.26 0.00 4.80
CA VAL A 270 -35.51 0.19 3.35
C VAL A 270 -35.52 -1.16 2.62
N PHE A 271 -34.60 -2.05 2.97
CA PHE A 271 -34.52 -3.38 2.37
C PHE A 271 -35.69 -4.28 2.78
N SER A 272 -36.21 -4.16 4.01
CA SER A 272 -37.38 -4.92 4.44
C SER A 272 -38.67 -4.45 3.76
N LYS A 273 -38.80 -3.13 3.49
CA LYS A 273 -39.92 -2.56 2.72
C LYS A 273 -39.90 -2.95 1.24
N GLY A 274 -38.74 -3.31 0.71
CA GLY A 274 -38.55 -3.66 -0.71
C GLY A 274 -38.71 -2.47 -1.68
N LYS A 275 -38.82 -1.25 -1.18
CA LYS A 275 -38.96 0.00 -1.95
C LYS A 275 -38.23 1.12 -1.20
N ILE A 276 -37.53 1.99 -1.92
CA ILE A 276 -36.96 3.23 -1.36
C ILE A 276 -37.83 4.42 -1.78
N ASN A 277 -38.16 5.30 -0.86
CA ASN A 277 -38.75 6.60 -1.20
C ASN A 277 -37.66 7.71 -1.17
N LYS A 278 -38.03 8.94 -1.53
CA LYS A 278 -37.09 10.07 -1.54
C LYS A 278 -36.54 10.38 -0.13
N SER A 279 -37.42 10.34 0.88
CA SER A 279 -37.04 10.60 2.27
C SER A 279 -36.04 9.58 2.80
N ASP A 280 -36.22 8.29 2.47
CA ASP A 280 -35.29 7.23 2.82
C ASP A 280 -33.90 7.49 2.23
N ASN A 281 -33.84 7.86 0.95
CA ASN A 281 -32.58 8.19 0.30
C ASN A 281 -31.91 9.41 0.94
N ASP A 282 -32.67 10.47 1.24
CA ASP A 282 -32.14 11.67 1.91
C ASP A 282 -31.63 11.33 3.32
N ASN A 283 -32.31 10.44 4.05
CA ASN A 283 -31.88 9.95 5.36
C ASN A 283 -30.60 9.11 5.26
N ILE A 284 -30.48 8.24 4.25
CA ILE A 284 -29.26 7.47 3.98
C ILE A 284 -28.08 8.41 3.69
N GLN A 285 -28.26 9.44 2.86
CA GLN A 285 -27.18 10.39 2.55
C GLN A 285 -26.73 11.16 3.80
N LYS A 286 -27.68 11.69 4.59
CA LYS A 286 -27.38 12.39 5.84
C LYS A 286 -26.68 11.51 6.88
N ALA A 287 -27.08 10.24 6.99
CA ALA A 287 -26.46 9.30 7.91
C ALA A 287 -25.05 8.87 7.43
N LYS A 288 -24.88 8.72 6.11
CA LYS A 288 -23.60 8.38 5.48
C LYS A 288 -22.49 9.38 5.77
N GLU A 289 -22.81 10.68 5.83
CA GLU A 289 -21.83 11.73 6.17
C GLU A 289 -21.26 11.62 7.59
N LYS A 290 -21.91 10.83 8.46
CA LYS A 290 -21.55 10.68 9.87
C LYS A 290 -20.90 9.34 10.22
N VAL A 291 -20.71 8.45 9.25
CA VAL A 291 -20.10 7.12 9.42
C VAL A 291 -18.62 7.27 9.72
N THR A 292 -18.12 6.58 10.74
CA THR A 292 -16.71 6.72 11.18
C THR A 292 -15.94 5.41 11.28
N PHE A 293 -16.59 4.26 11.41
CA PHE A 293 -15.91 3.02 11.81
C PHE A 293 -15.39 2.13 10.67
N LEU A 294 -15.95 2.29 9.48
CA LEU A 294 -15.54 1.58 8.27
C LEU A 294 -14.38 2.32 7.59
N ASP A 295 -13.38 1.57 7.10
CA ASP A 295 -12.31 2.19 6.31
C ASP A 295 -12.79 2.63 4.92
N SER A 296 -12.04 3.49 4.24
CA SER A 296 -12.47 4.06 2.95
C SER A 296 -12.68 3.01 1.86
N ILE A 297 -11.95 1.90 1.90
CA ILE A 297 -12.04 0.78 0.96
C ILE A 297 -13.31 -0.03 1.25
N GLU A 298 -13.58 -0.30 2.53
CA GLU A 298 -14.78 -0.99 3.01
C GLU A 298 -16.04 -0.18 2.67
N ILE A 299 -16.00 1.12 2.94
CA ILE A 299 -17.02 2.09 2.61
C ILE A 299 -17.35 2.05 1.12
N ASP A 300 -16.34 2.16 0.26
CA ASP A 300 -16.52 2.16 -1.19
C ASP A 300 -17.17 0.85 -1.67
N LYS A 301 -16.67 -0.30 -1.19
CA LYS A 301 -17.22 -1.61 -1.53
C LYS A 301 -18.66 -1.80 -1.06
N LEU A 302 -18.93 -1.44 0.19
CA LEU A 302 -20.24 -1.55 0.81
C LEU A 302 -21.25 -0.67 0.07
N TYR A 303 -20.89 0.58 -0.23
CA TYR A 303 -21.76 1.49 -0.98
C TYR A 303 -21.94 1.09 -2.44
N LYS A 304 -20.92 0.57 -3.12
CA LYS A 304 -21.08 0.00 -4.47
C LYS A 304 -22.10 -1.14 -4.49
N SER A 305 -22.04 -2.03 -3.50
CA SER A 305 -22.99 -3.13 -3.35
C SER A 305 -24.40 -2.65 -3.00
N LEU A 306 -24.52 -1.72 -2.04
CA LEU A 306 -25.78 -1.10 -1.66
C LEU A 306 -26.44 -0.40 -2.85
N ASN A 307 -25.72 0.43 -3.59
CA ASN A 307 -26.24 1.10 -4.77
C ASN A 307 -26.71 0.10 -5.84
N LYS A 308 -25.97 -1.00 -6.04
CA LYS A 308 -26.39 -2.09 -6.94
C LYS A 308 -27.70 -2.72 -6.47
N ARG A 309 -27.85 -2.97 -5.17
CA ARG A 309 -29.07 -3.53 -4.58
C ARG A 309 -30.25 -2.55 -4.62
N ILE A 310 -30.05 -1.27 -4.30
CA ILE A 310 -31.07 -0.21 -4.40
C ILE A 310 -31.57 -0.06 -5.84
N ARG A 311 -30.67 -0.09 -6.83
CA ARG A 311 -31.07 -0.06 -8.26
C ARG A 311 -31.96 -1.25 -8.65
N LYS A 312 -31.72 -2.43 -8.06
CA LYS A 312 -32.55 -3.62 -8.29
C LYS A 312 -33.95 -3.50 -7.69
N LEU A 313 -34.13 -2.71 -6.64
CA LEU A 313 -35.44 -2.47 -6.00
C LEU A 313 -36.36 -1.53 -6.83
N GLY A 314 -36.12 -1.38 -8.14
CA GLY A 314 -37.01 -0.66 -9.04
C GLY A 314 -36.99 0.87 -8.87
N VAL A 315 -36.02 1.38 -8.12
CA VAL A 315 -35.79 2.82 -7.97
C VAL A 315 -35.18 3.30 -9.27
N LYS A 316 -36.02 3.62 -10.25
CA LYS A 316 -35.67 4.59 -11.30
C LYS A 316 -35.31 5.84 -10.52
N SER A 317 -34.02 6.05 -10.26
CA SER A 317 -33.52 7.11 -9.39
C SER A 317 -34.28 8.39 -9.71
N VAL A 318 -35.18 8.79 -8.81
CA VAL A 318 -35.88 10.06 -8.87
C VAL A 318 -34.84 11.11 -8.49
N VAL A 319 -33.86 11.32 -9.37
CA VAL A 319 -33.01 12.48 -9.35
C VAL A 319 -33.90 13.64 -9.82
N LYS A 320 -34.83 14.07 -8.95
CA LYS A 320 -35.58 15.30 -9.12
C LYS A 320 -34.75 16.43 -8.51
N GLY A 321 -34.10 17.20 -9.38
CA GLY A 321 -34.33 18.65 -9.38
C GLY A 321 -33.56 19.53 -8.41
N SER A 322 -32.30 19.24 -8.09
CA SER A 322 -31.33 20.31 -7.86
C SER A 322 -30.25 20.15 -8.93
N ASP A 323 -30.34 21.01 -9.94
CA ASP A 323 -29.43 21.13 -11.09
C ASP A 323 -29.33 19.92 -12.03
N LYS A 324 -30.47 19.27 -12.25
CA LYS A 324 -30.78 18.63 -13.53
C LYS A 324 -31.54 19.58 -14.46
N LYS A 325 -30.86 20.65 -14.88
CA LYS A 325 -30.78 20.95 -16.32
C LYS A 325 -29.85 19.88 -16.93
N SER A 326 -30.28 18.63 -16.93
CA SER A 326 -29.62 17.61 -17.73
C SER A 326 -30.59 16.50 -18.15
N ILE A 327 -30.84 16.56 -19.46
CA ILE A 327 -30.81 15.41 -20.36
C ILE A 327 -32.04 14.49 -20.27
N ASN A 328 -33.20 15.06 -20.61
CA ASN A 328 -34.08 14.47 -21.63
C ASN A 328 -33.74 14.98 -23.03
N ASN A 329 -32.55 15.55 -23.21
CA ASN A 329 -31.85 15.56 -24.48
C ASN A 329 -31.27 14.16 -24.76
N SER A 330 -32.15 13.20 -25.02
CA SER A 330 -31.82 12.12 -25.95
C SER A 330 -31.65 12.63 -27.39
N ASN A 331 -31.63 13.96 -27.59
CA ASN A 331 -31.30 14.64 -28.83
C ASN A 331 -30.05 15.57 -28.75
N ASN A 332 -29.28 15.61 -27.65
CA ASN A 332 -27.94 16.26 -27.63
C ASN A 332 -26.84 15.29 -27.18
N SER A 333 -26.85 14.05 -27.69
CA SER A 333 -25.60 13.27 -27.81
C SER A 333 -24.51 14.05 -28.57
N ASP A 334 -24.92 15.06 -29.34
CA ASP A 334 -24.08 15.82 -30.26
C ASP A 334 -23.09 16.75 -29.56
N ASN A 335 -23.28 17.07 -28.27
CA ASN A 335 -22.43 18.03 -27.55
C ASN A 335 -21.56 17.41 -26.44
N LEU A 336 -21.37 16.10 -26.42
CA LEU A 336 -20.36 15.51 -25.53
C LEU A 336 -18.96 15.86 -26.04
N ARG A 337 -18.11 16.34 -25.12
CA ARG A 337 -16.73 16.73 -25.46
C ARG A 337 -15.96 15.53 -26.01
N LYS A 338 -15.50 15.67 -27.25
CA LYS A 338 -14.56 14.75 -27.88
C LYS A 338 -13.14 15.15 -27.49
N ILE A 339 -12.40 14.23 -26.89
CA ILE A 339 -11.01 14.44 -26.53
C ILE A 339 -10.14 13.35 -27.13
N TRP A 340 -8.88 13.71 -27.40
CA TRP A 340 -7.93 12.80 -28.04
C TRP A 340 -7.16 11.95 -27.03
N TYR A 341 -6.98 12.45 -25.81
CA TYR A 341 -6.18 11.79 -24.79
C TYR A 341 -6.67 12.08 -23.38
N LEU A 342 -6.30 11.22 -22.45
CA LEU A 342 -6.46 11.41 -21.01
C LEU A 342 -5.12 11.64 -20.33
N THR A 343 -5.11 12.36 -19.23
CA THR A 343 -3.94 12.46 -18.35
C THR A 343 -4.09 11.48 -17.18
N LYS A 344 -3.13 10.59 -17.00
CA LYS A 344 -3.07 9.65 -15.87
C LYS A 344 -2.80 10.44 -14.59
N LEU A 345 -3.69 10.26 -13.62
CA LEU A 345 -3.51 10.73 -12.26
C LEU A 345 -2.57 9.76 -11.51
N ASN A 346 -1.44 10.22 -10.98
CA ASN A 346 -0.62 9.37 -10.11
C ASN A 346 -1.28 9.22 -8.74
N SER A 347 -1.29 8.00 -8.20
CA SER A 347 -1.88 7.70 -6.88
C SER A 347 -1.23 8.45 -5.72
N ASN A 348 0.04 8.85 -5.90
CA ASN A 348 0.88 9.45 -4.86
C ASN A 348 1.03 10.97 -5.02
N GLU A 349 0.68 11.52 -6.18
CA GLU A 349 0.64 12.97 -6.37
C GLU A 349 -0.58 13.50 -5.63
N ARG A 350 -0.33 14.12 -4.48
CA ARG A 350 -1.32 14.97 -3.83
C ARG A 350 -1.68 16.07 -4.83
N ILE A 351 -2.73 15.86 -5.63
CA ILE A 351 -3.47 16.96 -6.25
C ILE A 351 -3.69 17.95 -5.11
N LEU A 352 -3.12 19.16 -5.26
CA LEU A 352 -3.24 20.20 -4.24
C LEU A 352 -4.71 20.31 -3.83
N PRO A 353 -5.02 20.52 -2.54
CA PRO A 353 -6.40 20.57 -2.05
C PRO A 353 -7.32 21.50 -2.87
N ASP A 354 -6.76 22.56 -3.45
CA ASP A 354 -7.48 23.51 -4.29
C ASP A 354 -7.82 22.98 -5.69
N THR A 355 -6.97 22.16 -6.31
CA THR A 355 -7.28 21.53 -7.61
C THR A 355 -8.26 20.37 -7.47
N ARG A 356 -8.33 19.69 -6.32
CA ARG A 356 -9.37 18.65 -6.07
C ARG A 356 -10.78 19.23 -6.04
N LYS A 357 -10.96 20.49 -5.65
CA LYS A 357 -12.27 21.17 -5.68
C LYS A 357 -12.75 21.47 -7.10
N MET A 358 -11.87 21.39 -8.11
CA MET A 358 -12.17 21.77 -9.49
C MET A 358 -12.38 20.58 -10.43
N LEU A 359 -11.93 19.38 -10.07
CA LEU A 359 -12.13 18.18 -10.89
C LEU A 359 -13.53 17.63 -10.69
N GLN A 360 -14.35 17.65 -11.75
CA GLN A 360 -15.71 17.12 -11.75
C GLN A 360 -15.80 15.88 -12.64
N PRO A 361 -16.51 14.81 -12.22
CA PRO A 361 -16.73 13.66 -13.08
C PRO A 361 -17.56 14.06 -14.31
N GLU A 362 -17.05 13.81 -15.52
CA GLU A 362 -17.67 14.16 -16.80
C GLU A 362 -17.69 12.93 -17.73
N TRP A 363 -18.79 12.75 -18.47
CA TRP A 363 -18.85 11.78 -19.57
C TRP A 363 -18.30 12.43 -20.84
N ILE A 364 -17.31 11.78 -21.45
CA ILE A 364 -16.59 12.30 -22.61
C ILE A 364 -16.44 11.22 -23.69
N TYR A 365 -16.31 11.65 -24.95
CA TYR A 365 -15.93 10.78 -26.05
C TYR A 365 -14.41 10.78 -26.18
N LEU A 366 -13.77 9.68 -25.81
CA LEU A 366 -12.33 9.50 -25.97
C LEU A 366 -12.03 8.87 -27.32
N ALA A 367 -11.17 9.49 -28.11
CA ALA A 367 -10.73 8.95 -29.39
C ALA A 367 -10.04 7.59 -29.20
N VAL A 368 -10.35 6.66 -30.10
CA VAL A 368 -9.78 5.32 -30.14
C VAL A 368 -8.99 5.15 -31.44
N PHE A 369 -7.81 4.58 -31.37
CA PHE A 369 -6.86 4.45 -32.47
C PHE A 369 -6.63 2.98 -32.84
N LYS A 370 -6.23 2.73 -34.09
CA LYS A 370 -5.93 1.38 -34.57
C LYS A 370 -4.66 0.83 -33.91
N ASP A 371 -3.64 1.67 -33.77
CA ASP A 371 -2.40 1.34 -33.08
C ASP A 371 -1.78 2.59 -32.43
N VAL A 372 -0.71 2.39 -31.66
CA VAL A 372 -0.03 3.43 -30.87
C VAL A 372 0.64 4.51 -31.75
N TYR A 373 0.99 4.17 -32.99
CA TYR A 373 1.87 4.97 -33.85
C TYR A 373 1.08 5.68 -34.95
N LEU A 374 0.14 4.97 -35.57
CA LEU A 374 -0.79 5.47 -36.57
C LEU A 374 -1.99 6.07 -35.83
N LYS A 375 -1.91 7.38 -35.57
CA LYS A 375 -3.01 8.22 -35.03
C LYS A 375 -4.24 8.29 -35.95
N LYS A 376 -4.51 7.26 -36.75
CA LYS A 376 -5.74 7.14 -37.52
C LYS A 376 -6.87 6.76 -36.56
N GLU A 377 -7.66 7.77 -36.22
CA GLU A 377 -8.88 7.63 -35.44
C GLU A 377 -9.77 6.52 -36.03
N GLN A 378 -10.20 5.59 -35.19
CA GLN A 378 -11.12 4.48 -35.52
C GLN A 378 -12.54 4.75 -34.99
N GLY A 379 -12.71 5.78 -34.16
CA GLY A 379 -13.96 6.16 -33.53
C GLY A 379 -13.73 6.68 -32.11
N TYR A 380 -14.80 6.69 -31.32
CA TYR A 380 -14.79 7.16 -29.94
C TYR A 380 -15.36 6.11 -28.98
N VAL A 381 -14.85 6.10 -27.75
CA VAL A 381 -15.42 5.35 -26.64
C VAL A 381 -15.96 6.34 -25.60
N LEU A 382 -17.21 6.11 -25.18
CA LEU A 382 -17.83 6.91 -24.12
C LEU A 382 -17.31 6.46 -22.75
N ILE A 383 -16.71 7.35 -21.98
CA ILE A 383 -16.10 7.04 -20.68
C ILE A 383 -16.41 8.13 -19.65
N GLN A 384 -16.35 7.77 -18.37
CA GLN A 384 -16.39 8.73 -17.28
C GLN A 384 -14.96 9.07 -16.84
N ALA A 385 -14.59 10.34 -16.96
CA ALA A 385 -13.28 10.85 -16.55
C ALA A 385 -13.44 11.99 -15.54
N LEU A 386 -12.36 12.34 -14.83
CA LEU A 386 -12.33 13.55 -14.01
C LEU A 386 -11.91 14.73 -14.90
N SER A 387 -12.75 15.75 -15.02
CA SER A 387 -12.53 16.86 -15.93
C SER A 387 -12.21 18.15 -15.17
N ASP A 388 -11.18 18.85 -15.63
CA ASP A 388 -10.99 20.26 -15.36
C ASP A 388 -11.61 21.05 -16.52
N GLN A 389 -12.83 21.54 -16.31
CA GLN A 389 -13.55 22.28 -17.34
C GLN A 389 -12.87 23.62 -17.68
N LYS A 390 -12.13 24.24 -16.75
CA LYS A 390 -11.44 25.51 -17.00
C LYS A 390 -10.23 25.30 -17.90
N GLN A 391 -9.47 24.23 -17.65
CA GLN A 391 -8.29 23.90 -18.46
C GLN A 391 -8.60 23.06 -19.70
N GLY A 392 -9.83 22.56 -19.83
CA GLY A 392 -10.20 21.62 -20.90
C GLY A 392 -9.51 20.25 -20.79
N LYS A 393 -8.90 19.92 -19.64
CA LYS A 393 -8.16 18.67 -19.43
C LYS A 393 -9.08 17.61 -18.84
N ALA A 394 -8.80 16.35 -19.15
CA ALA A 394 -9.47 15.20 -18.56
C ALA A 394 -8.45 14.22 -18.01
N TYR A 395 -8.78 13.62 -16.88
CA TYR A 395 -7.92 12.79 -16.08
C TYR A 395 -8.56 11.43 -15.82
N ILE A 396 -7.71 10.41 -15.72
CA ILE A 396 -8.13 9.03 -15.40
C ILE A 396 -7.30 8.48 -14.25
N THR A 397 -7.97 7.82 -13.31
CA THR A 397 -7.30 7.16 -12.18
C THR A 397 -6.75 5.81 -12.61
N PRO A 398 -5.68 5.29 -11.98
CA PRO A 398 -5.06 4.03 -12.37
C PRO A 398 -6.04 2.85 -12.45
N GLY A 399 -7.00 2.75 -11.51
CA GLY A 399 -7.99 1.67 -11.50
C GLY A 399 -8.95 1.69 -12.69
N LEU A 400 -9.28 2.86 -13.25
CA LEU A 400 -10.16 2.98 -14.42
C LEU A 400 -9.45 2.68 -15.75
N ILE A 401 -8.11 2.68 -15.77
CA ILE A 401 -7.34 2.39 -16.98
C ILE A 401 -7.54 0.93 -17.42
N GLU A 402 -7.62 -0.01 -16.47
CA GLU A 402 -7.86 -1.42 -16.80
C GLU A 402 -9.26 -1.65 -17.35
N GLU A 403 -10.27 -1.02 -16.75
CA GLU A 403 -11.65 -1.06 -17.25
C GLU A 403 -11.75 -0.47 -18.66
N LEU A 404 -11.05 0.66 -18.90
CA LEU A 404 -10.97 1.29 -20.21
C LEU A 404 -10.34 0.36 -21.25
N ARG A 405 -9.23 -0.30 -20.92
CA ARG A 405 -8.57 -1.26 -21.83
C ARG A 405 -9.49 -2.43 -22.17
N LYS A 406 -10.20 -3.00 -21.19
CA LYS A 406 -11.19 -4.06 -21.43
C LYS A 406 -12.31 -3.59 -22.36
N LYS A 407 -12.76 -2.35 -22.21
CA LYS A 407 -13.83 -1.76 -23.03
C LYS A 407 -13.38 -1.47 -24.47
N VAL A 408 -12.12 -1.10 -24.66
CA VAL A 408 -11.56 -0.71 -25.97
C VAL A 408 -11.06 -1.94 -26.77
N GLY A 409 -10.73 -3.05 -26.10
CA GLY A 409 -10.29 -4.29 -26.72
C GLY A 409 -8.87 -4.17 -27.29
N GLU A 410 -8.68 -4.61 -28.53
CA GLU A 410 -7.39 -4.54 -29.25
C GLU A 410 -7.02 -3.11 -29.71
N LYS A 411 -7.96 -2.17 -29.62
CA LYS A 411 -7.75 -0.77 -30.03
C LYS A 411 -6.99 0.01 -28.96
N TRP A 412 -6.51 1.19 -29.32
CA TRP A 412 -5.66 2.01 -28.46
C TRP A 412 -6.32 3.33 -28.04
N VAL A 413 -5.95 3.83 -26.87
CA VAL A 413 -6.35 5.15 -26.34
C VAL A 413 -5.08 5.88 -25.88
N ASP A 414 -4.97 7.18 -26.14
CA ASP A 414 -3.82 7.99 -25.71
C ASP A 414 -4.00 8.36 -24.22
N ILE A 415 -3.09 7.88 -23.37
CA ILE A 415 -3.07 8.19 -21.93
C ILE A 415 -1.67 8.71 -21.58
N ARG A 416 -1.58 10.00 -21.24
CA ARG A 416 -0.32 10.72 -20.95
C ARG A 416 -0.05 10.77 -19.46
N ALA A 417 1.21 10.84 -19.04
CA ALA A 417 1.54 11.09 -17.64
C ALA A 417 1.18 12.53 -17.25
N TYR A 418 0.77 12.76 -16.00
CA TYR A 418 0.71 14.10 -15.44
C TYR A 418 2.14 14.65 -15.36
N GLN A 419 2.43 15.66 -16.17
CA GLN A 419 3.61 16.49 -15.99
C GLN A 419 3.10 17.66 -15.17
N GLY A 420 3.51 17.74 -13.89
CA GLY A 420 3.16 18.87 -13.04
C GLY A 420 3.45 20.18 -13.75
N GLU A 421 2.60 21.18 -13.51
CA GLU A 421 2.83 22.55 -14.01
C GLU A 421 4.08 23.12 -13.32
N ASP A 422 5.26 22.74 -13.81
CA ASP A 422 6.48 23.51 -13.60
C ASP A 422 6.29 24.83 -14.36
N LYS A 423 5.98 25.87 -13.59
CA LYS A 423 6.13 27.26 -14.03
C LYS A 423 7.56 27.48 -14.50
N ILE A 424 7.77 27.52 -15.81
CA ILE A 424 8.74 28.42 -16.43
C ILE A 424 8.02 29.12 -17.58
N GLU A 425 7.55 30.34 -17.31
CA GLU A 425 7.51 31.37 -18.34
C GLU A 425 8.93 31.55 -18.87
N LYS A 426 9.12 31.27 -20.15
CA LYS A 426 9.87 32.12 -21.08
C LYS A 426 9.53 31.68 -22.49
N THR A 427 8.68 32.48 -23.12
CA THR A 427 8.73 32.88 -24.54
C THR A 427 9.56 31.97 -25.44
N LEU A 428 9.00 30.84 -25.88
CA LEU A 428 9.53 30.11 -27.04
C LEU A 428 8.60 30.33 -28.21
N THR A 429 9.12 31.11 -29.14
CA THR A 429 8.55 31.45 -30.44
C THR A 429 8.29 30.18 -31.25
N LYS A 430 7.36 30.28 -32.22
CA LYS A 430 6.84 29.22 -33.12
C LYS A 430 7.89 28.42 -33.92
N THR A 431 9.18 28.61 -33.70
CA THR A 431 10.29 27.90 -34.34
C THR A 431 10.60 26.52 -33.74
N ASP A 432 10.12 26.19 -32.54
CA ASP A 432 10.54 24.96 -31.83
C ASP A 432 9.67 23.71 -32.05
N LEU A 433 8.60 23.79 -32.85
CA LEU A 433 7.80 22.60 -33.18
C LEU A 433 8.55 21.58 -34.06
N ASN A 434 9.77 21.92 -34.54
CA ASN A 434 10.69 21.01 -35.22
C ASN A 434 11.85 20.47 -34.34
N GLN A 435 11.96 20.82 -33.06
CA GLN A 435 13.11 20.45 -32.20
C GLN A 435 12.94 19.19 -31.34
N ASN A 436 11.84 18.42 -31.47
CA ASN A 436 11.66 17.19 -30.68
C ASN A 436 12.48 15.98 -31.18
N VAL A 437 13.46 16.20 -32.07
CA VAL A 437 14.42 15.17 -32.45
C VAL A 437 15.55 15.17 -31.42
N PHE A 438 15.65 14.12 -30.62
CA PHE A 438 16.77 13.93 -29.70
C PHE A 438 18.07 13.78 -30.50
N VAL A 439 18.89 14.83 -30.47
CA VAL A 439 20.25 14.79 -31.00
C VAL A 439 21.16 14.18 -29.93
N TRP A 440 21.93 13.17 -30.33
CA TRP A 440 22.91 12.57 -29.42
C TRP A 440 23.92 13.62 -28.96
N PRO A 441 24.17 13.78 -27.64
CA PRO A 441 25.06 14.82 -27.15
C PRO A 441 26.51 14.54 -27.58
N SER A 442 27.18 15.56 -28.14
CA SER A 442 28.63 15.50 -28.40
C SER A 442 29.42 15.67 -27.11
N THR A 443 30.60 15.05 -27.02
CA THR A 443 31.57 15.22 -25.92
C THR A 443 32.70 16.20 -26.25
N GLU A 444 32.70 16.77 -27.45
CA GLU A 444 33.70 17.75 -27.90
C GLU A 444 33.43 19.14 -27.29
N LEU A 445 34.52 19.85 -26.97
CA LEU A 445 34.48 21.26 -26.56
C LEU A 445 34.42 22.13 -27.83
N LYS A 446 33.23 22.30 -28.40
CA LYS A 446 33.02 23.40 -29.36
C LYS A 446 32.91 24.69 -28.55
N GLY A 447 33.58 25.76 -28.97
CA GLY A 447 33.85 27.00 -28.21
C GLY A 447 32.65 27.83 -27.74
N GLU A 448 31.49 27.21 -27.56
CA GLU A 448 30.37 27.74 -26.81
C GLU A 448 30.78 27.88 -25.34
N LYS A 449 30.64 29.10 -24.80
CA LYS A 449 30.79 29.33 -23.35
C LYS A 449 29.82 28.39 -22.65
N ILE A 450 30.36 27.54 -21.79
CA ILE A 450 29.58 26.65 -20.93
C ILE A 450 28.80 27.57 -19.97
N GLU A 451 27.58 27.97 -20.35
CA GLU A 451 26.69 28.77 -19.50
C GLU A 451 26.50 28.06 -18.16
N GLU A 452 26.55 28.84 -17.07
CA GLU A 452 26.63 28.42 -15.66
C GLU A 452 25.88 27.11 -15.36
N ILE A 453 26.61 26.00 -15.42
CA ILE A 453 26.12 24.68 -15.06
C ILE A 453 26.07 24.58 -13.53
N ILE A 454 24.89 24.24 -13.03
CA ILE A 454 24.59 23.50 -11.78
C ILE A 454 25.76 23.48 -10.79
N SER A 455 25.58 24.21 -9.69
CA SER A 455 26.45 24.24 -8.50
C SER A 455 27.15 22.90 -8.26
N PHE A 456 28.48 22.92 -8.15
CA PHE A 456 29.40 21.79 -7.99
C PHE A 456 29.07 20.86 -6.80
N ASN A 457 28.14 21.25 -5.93
CA ASN A 457 27.82 20.59 -4.68
C ASN A 457 26.65 19.60 -4.79
N GLU A 458 25.90 19.59 -5.89
CA GLU A 458 24.75 18.68 -6.01
C GLU A 458 25.15 17.32 -6.58
N GLU A 459 24.82 16.25 -5.86
CA GLU A 459 25.00 14.89 -6.36
C GLU A 459 24.07 14.62 -7.53
N SER A 460 24.62 14.26 -8.69
CA SER A 460 23.83 13.90 -9.86
C SER A 460 22.88 12.72 -9.57
N GLU A 461 21.72 12.71 -10.21
CA GLU A 461 20.74 11.60 -10.11
C GLU A 461 21.37 10.24 -10.46
N LEU A 462 22.32 10.20 -11.39
CA LEU A 462 23.08 8.98 -11.70
C LEU A 462 23.92 8.51 -10.51
N LYS A 463 24.58 9.44 -9.81
CA LYS A 463 25.37 9.12 -8.60
C LYS A 463 24.48 8.57 -7.49
N LYS A 464 23.27 9.12 -7.31
CA LYS A 464 22.26 8.59 -6.35
C LYS A 464 21.86 7.14 -6.66
N LEU A 465 21.84 6.75 -7.93
CA LEU A 465 21.62 5.37 -8.38
C LEU A 465 22.88 4.48 -8.28
N GLY A 466 23.98 5.00 -7.73
CA GLY A 466 25.24 4.27 -7.55
C GLY A 466 26.18 4.32 -8.75
N TYR A 467 25.89 5.11 -9.78
CA TYR A 467 26.77 5.25 -10.95
C TYR A 467 28.01 6.07 -10.59
N GLN A 468 29.17 5.42 -10.62
CA GLN A 468 30.47 6.04 -10.37
C GLN A 468 31.54 5.34 -11.20
N ILE A 469 32.59 6.07 -11.58
CA ILE A 469 33.71 5.49 -12.35
C ILE A 469 34.67 4.74 -11.41
N THR A 470 35.13 5.40 -10.35
CA THR A 470 36.06 4.80 -9.39
C THR A 470 35.37 3.68 -8.61
N GLY A 471 36.03 2.53 -8.50
CA GLY A 471 35.53 1.38 -7.73
C GLY A 471 34.33 0.64 -8.35
N SER A 472 34.01 0.87 -9.63
CA SER A 472 32.96 0.13 -10.34
C SER A 472 33.44 -0.48 -11.64
N THR A 473 33.13 -1.76 -11.85
CA THR A 473 33.41 -2.46 -13.12
C THR A 473 32.46 -1.99 -14.22
N LYS A 474 32.85 -2.22 -15.48
CA LYS A 474 32.03 -1.87 -16.67
C LYS A 474 30.65 -2.54 -16.62
N GLU A 475 30.58 -3.77 -16.14
CA GLU A 475 29.34 -4.55 -16.00
C GLU A 475 28.42 -3.93 -14.94
N LYS A 476 28.98 -3.54 -13.80
CA LYS A 476 28.22 -2.90 -12.71
C LYS A 476 27.66 -1.55 -13.15
N ARG A 477 28.51 -0.71 -13.78
CA ARG A 477 28.06 0.58 -14.32
C ARG A 477 26.98 0.41 -15.38
N TRP A 478 27.14 -0.58 -16.27
CA TRP A 478 26.14 -0.89 -17.28
C TRP A 478 24.78 -1.25 -16.68
N LYS A 479 24.73 -2.13 -15.67
CA LYS A 479 23.48 -2.48 -14.97
C LYS A 479 22.79 -1.25 -14.36
N ILE A 480 23.57 -0.34 -13.77
CA ILE A 480 23.03 0.92 -13.22
C ILE A 480 22.49 1.81 -14.33
N LEU A 481 23.19 1.91 -15.47
CA LEU A 481 22.72 2.67 -16.63
C LEU A 481 21.43 2.10 -17.22
N GLU A 482 21.25 0.78 -17.26
CA GLU A 482 19.99 0.16 -17.68
C GLU A 482 18.82 0.56 -16.76
N ILE A 483 19.06 0.60 -15.45
CA ILE A 483 18.07 1.07 -14.46
C ILE A 483 17.80 2.57 -14.66
N ALA A 484 18.85 3.37 -14.79
CA ALA A 484 18.75 4.81 -14.97
C ALA A 484 18.02 5.19 -16.26
N VAL A 485 18.24 4.49 -17.37
CA VAL A 485 17.51 4.71 -18.62
C VAL A 485 16.01 4.43 -18.44
N ARG A 486 15.64 3.39 -17.67
CA ARG A 486 14.23 3.09 -17.38
C ARG A 486 13.57 4.12 -16.47
N GLN A 487 14.31 4.70 -15.52
CA GLN A 487 13.77 5.64 -14.51
C GLN A 487 13.83 7.12 -14.93
N LEU A 488 14.92 7.53 -15.58
CA LEU A 488 15.23 8.92 -15.92
C LEU A 488 15.11 9.23 -17.42
N GLY A 489 15.13 8.20 -18.26
CA GLY A 489 15.13 8.32 -19.72
C GLY A 489 16.54 8.52 -20.31
N LEU A 490 16.80 7.88 -21.45
CA LEU A 490 18.04 7.99 -22.24
C LEU A 490 18.55 9.43 -22.47
N LYS A 491 17.68 10.43 -22.67
CA LYS A 491 18.10 11.82 -22.99
C LYS A 491 18.84 12.37 -21.78
N LYS A 492 18.18 12.34 -20.62
CA LYS A 492 18.75 12.84 -19.37
C LYS A 492 20.05 12.10 -19.05
N VAL A 493 20.05 10.77 -19.13
CA VAL A 493 21.25 9.96 -18.88
C VAL A 493 22.41 10.33 -19.82
N ALA A 494 22.16 10.37 -21.13
CA ALA A 494 23.20 10.67 -22.13
C ALA A 494 23.74 12.10 -21.97
N TYR A 495 22.86 13.10 -21.77
CA TYR A 495 23.29 14.48 -21.56
C TYR A 495 24.07 14.64 -20.25
N THR A 496 23.68 13.99 -19.16
CA THR A 496 24.43 14.02 -17.89
C THR A 496 25.83 13.43 -18.05
N ILE A 497 25.98 12.29 -18.73
CA ILE A 497 27.31 11.69 -18.95
C ILE A 497 28.15 12.57 -19.88
N ALA A 498 27.58 13.07 -20.98
CA ALA A 498 28.29 13.95 -21.91
C ALA A 498 28.72 15.26 -21.24
N GLN A 499 27.88 15.82 -20.36
CA GLN A 499 28.20 16.99 -19.56
C GLN A 499 29.37 16.72 -18.61
N ASN A 500 29.41 15.57 -17.94
CA ASN A 500 30.57 15.18 -17.11
C ASN A 500 31.87 15.10 -17.93
N VAL A 501 31.81 14.57 -19.15
CA VAL A 501 32.97 14.55 -20.07
C VAL A 501 33.41 15.97 -20.41
N LYS A 502 32.48 16.83 -20.86
CA LYS A 502 32.80 18.22 -21.21
C LYS A 502 33.37 19.00 -20.02
N LEU A 503 32.77 18.85 -18.84
CA LEU A 503 33.24 19.50 -17.61
C LEU A 503 34.67 19.10 -17.27
N ARG A 504 35.04 17.82 -17.42
CA ARG A 504 36.42 17.38 -17.16
C ARG A 504 37.38 17.77 -18.27
N LYS A 505 36.98 17.72 -19.55
CA LYS A 505 37.83 18.21 -20.66
C LYS A 505 38.08 19.72 -20.55
N GLY A 506 37.09 20.50 -20.11
CA GLY A 506 37.17 21.96 -20.02
C GLY A 506 38.06 22.50 -18.90
N GLN A 507 38.50 21.65 -17.96
CA GLN A 507 39.45 22.05 -16.92
C GLN A 507 40.86 22.23 -17.49
N LYS A 508 41.68 23.12 -16.90
CA LYS A 508 43.10 23.28 -17.30
C LYS A 508 43.83 21.93 -17.20
N ASN A 509 44.34 21.44 -18.32
CA ASN A 509 44.94 20.09 -18.46
C ASN A 509 44.00 18.93 -18.08
N GLY A 510 42.69 19.15 -18.11
CA GLY A 510 41.68 18.21 -17.66
C GLY A 510 41.63 16.93 -18.50
N GLU A 511 41.84 17.03 -19.82
CA GLU A 511 41.88 15.87 -20.71
C GLU A 511 42.97 14.87 -20.33
N LYS A 512 44.17 15.36 -19.98
CA LYS A 512 45.26 14.50 -19.49
C LYS A 512 44.99 13.99 -18.08
N LYS A 513 44.56 14.88 -17.17
CA LYS A 513 44.33 14.58 -15.75
C LYS A 513 43.20 13.58 -15.51
N PHE A 514 42.13 13.66 -16.30
CA PHE A 514 40.93 12.82 -16.16
C PHE A 514 40.75 11.84 -17.32
N SER A 515 41.81 11.56 -18.07
CA SER A 515 41.81 10.67 -19.25
C SER A 515 41.10 9.34 -18.99
N TYR A 516 41.37 8.69 -17.86
CA TYR A 516 40.70 7.45 -17.46
C TYR A 516 39.17 7.62 -17.32
N ALA A 517 38.71 8.62 -16.55
CA ALA A 517 37.28 8.82 -16.33
C ALA A 517 36.54 9.27 -17.58
N ILE A 518 37.19 10.11 -18.40
CA ILE A 518 36.69 10.52 -19.72
C ILE A 518 36.50 9.30 -20.61
N GLY A 519 37.51 8.42 -20.71
CA GLY A 519 37.43 7.21 -21.53
C GLY A 519 36.32 6.25 -21.09
N GLU A 520 36.13 6.06 -19.79
CA GLU A 520 35.05 5.21 -19.27
C GLU A 520 33.65 5.81 -19.53
N TRP A 521 33.48 7.13 -19.39
CA TRP A 521 32.22 7.80 -19.75
C TRP A 521 31.93 7.77 -21.25
N GLU A 522 32.94 7.95 -22.10
CA GLU A 522 32.79 7.88 -23.56
C GLU A 522 32.46 6.45 -24.01
N TYR A 523 33.07 5.44 -23.38
CA TYR A 523 32.70 4.04 -23.57
C TYR A 523 31.23 3.78 -23.20
N ASP A 524 30.80 4.24 -22.02
CA ASP A 524 29.42 4.07 -21.55
C ASP A 524 28.41 4.80 -22.45
N LEU A 525 28.75 6.00 -22.96
CA LEU A 525 27.95 6.72 -23.97
C LEU A 525 27.87 5.96 -25.29
N ALA A 526 28.98 5.46 -25.82
CA ALA A 526 28.98 4.68 -27.06
C ALA A 526 28.10 3.42 -26.93
N LYS A 527 28.17 2.75 -25.78
CA LYS A 527 27.36 1.58 -25.48
C LYS A 527 25.86 1.93 -25.35
N LEU A 528 25.52 3.03 -24.67
CA LEU A 528 24.14 3.55 -24.61
C LEU A 528 23.59 3.91 -26.00
N LYS A 529 24.44 4.53 -26.84
CA LYS A 529 24.07 4.88 -28.22
C LYS A 529 23.75 3.62 -29.02
N LEU A 530 24.61 2.61 -28.97
CA LEU A 530 24.42 1.34 -29.67
C LEU A 530 23.19 0.57 -29.18
N ALA A 531 22.94 0.55 -27.87
CA ALA A 531 21.83 -0.20 -27.29
C ALA A 531 20.46 0.47 -27.51
N TYR A 532 20.39 1.81 -27.40
CA TYR A 532 19.11 2.53 -27.31
C TYR A 532 18.91 3.60 -28.38
N TYR A 533 19.97 4.16 -28.97
CA TYR A 533 19.86 5.22 -29.98
C TYR A 533 19.78 4.64 -31.39
N LYS A 534 18.64 4.00 -31.69
CA LYS A 534 18.25 3.69 -33.07
C LYS A 534 17.67 4.98 -33.64
N ASN A 535 18.15 5.50 -34.77
CA ASN A 535 17.78 6.81 -35.35
C ASN A 535 16.26 7.05 -35.60
N ASN A 536 15.39 6.12 -35.20
CA ASN A 536 13.92 6.16 -35.25
C ASN A 536 13.25 5.98 -33.86
N PHE A 537 13.98 6.20 -32.76
CA PHE A 537 13.53 5.84 -31.41
C PHE A 537 12.44 6.77 -30.88
N THR A 538 11.24 6.24 -30.66
CA THR A 538 10.20 6.87 -29.84
C THR A 538 10.45 6.53 -28.37
N TRP A 539 10.56 7.58 -27.55
CA TRP A 539 10.88 7.47 -26.12
C TRP A 539 9.96 6.48 -25.38
N PRO A 540 10.49 5.53 -24.59
CA PRO A 540 9.71 4.92 -23.53
C PRO A 540 9.46 6.01 -22.50
N THR A 541 8.21 6.48 -22.42
CA THR A 541 7.77 7.35 -21.31
C THR A 541 8.16 6.67 -20.00
N THR A 542 8.98 7.36 -19.21
CA THR A 542 9.43 6.93 -17.88
C THR A 542 8.21 6.64 -17.00
N ARG A 543 7.88 5.36 -16.88
CA ARG A 543 6.97 4.84 -15.87
C ARG A 543 7.84 4.36 -14.71
N LEU A 544 7.93 5.16 -13.65
CA LEU A 544 8.25 4.61 -12.33
C LEU A 544 7.11 3.64 -12.00
N LYS A 545 7.45 2.36 -11.85
CA LYS A 545 6.50 1.28 -11.53
C LYS A 545 5.98 1.44 -10.11
#